data_AF-A0A1E3BTT7-F1
#
_entry.id   AF-A0A1E3BTT7-F1
#
_cell.length_a   1.000
_cell.length_b   1.000
_cell.length_c   1.000
_cell.angle_alpha   90.00
_cell.angle_beta   90.00
_cell.angle_gamma   90.00
#
_symmetry.space_group_name_H-M   'P 1'
#
loop_
_entity.id
_entity.type
_entity.pdbx_description
1 polymer ?
#
loop_
_entity_poly.entity_id
_entity_poly.type
_entity_poly.pdbx_seq_one_letter_code
_entity_poly.pdbx_strand_id
1 'polypeptide(L)'
;MHFLLGLFLPLAVLAQGPEKYPDRCKDNPCAGIPSQNTSYVCGDPRLGPVNLPSKFPLSTETDTYARFGSLCPKEWLDKWTTSDGNLIYPPQDGFALDNDKNRIWGNYSLTVGNKVDRFGSEYGQYLTMLGAPYIERALPPGNLDTYDGKYPYNYHVYEVLKDVDVLVGPVAAWFEQPGMGTQIFSSKRVNELLEGGFLRRLSEDEYDERNEYAEPARQDQEE
;
A
#
# COMPACT_ATOMS: atom_id res chain seq x y z
N MET A 1 57.56 -3.20 20.86
CA MET A 1 56.87 -1.95 21.23
C MET A 1 55.72 -1.77 20.24
N HIS A 2 54.51 -1.96 20.75
CA HIS A 2 53.18 -1.59 20.24
C HIS A 2 52.83 -1.75 18.75
N PHE A 3 52.02 -2.80 18.52
CA PHE A 3 51.01 -2.94 17.48
C PHE A 3 50.05 -1.74 17.43
N LEU A 4 49.73 -1.25 16.23
CA LEU A 4 48.51 -0.48 15.97
C LEU A 4 47.79 -1.14 14.79
N LEU A 5 46.95 -2.12 15.12
CA LEU A 5 45.92 -2.63 14.21
C LEU A 5 44.87 -1.52 14.05
N GLY A 6 44.91 -0.80 12.94
CA GLY A 6 43.81 0.06 12.52
C GLY A 6 42.64 -0.83 12.11
N LEU A 7 41.61 -0.93 12.95
CA LEU A 7 40.32 -1.47 12.56
C LEU A 7 39.72 -0.55 11.49
N PHE A 8 39.83 -0.95 10.23
CA PHE A 8 38.94 -0.45 9.18
C PHE A 8 37.54 -1.01 9.49
N LEU A 9 36.66 -0.14 10.00
CA LEU A 9 35.22 -0.39 9.98
C LEU A 9 34.81 -0.62 8.52
N PRO A 10 34.11 -1.71 8.18
CA PRO A 10 33.56 -1.85 6.85
C PRO A 10 32.51 -0.75 6.71
N LEU A 11 32.63 0.09 5.67
CA LEU A 11 31.47 0.83 5.19
C LEU A 11 30.41 -0.24 4.90
N ALA A 12 29.38 -0.28 5.73
CA ALA A 12 28.18 -1.04 5.42
C ALA A 12 27.62 -0.43 4.13
N VAL A 13 27.90 -1.10 3.01
CA VAL A 13 27.14 -0.92 1.78
C VAL A 13 25.73 -1.37 2.14
N LEU A 14 24.89 -0.41 2.53
CA LEU A 14 23.46 -0.64 2.68
C LEU A 14 22.98 -1.21 1.35
N ALA A 15 22.41 -2.41 1.38
CA ALA A 15 21.84 -3.05 0.21
C ALA A 15 20.70 -2.18 -0.31
N GLN A 16 21.02 -1.25 -1.20
CA GLN A 16 20.04 -0.46 -1.94
C GLN A 16 19.48 -1.41 -3.00
N GLY A 17 18.23 -1.86 -2.80
CA GLY A 17 17.42 -2.35 -3.91
C GLY A 17 17.36 -1.28 -5.02
N PRO A 18 16.83 -1.61 -6.22
CA PRO A 18 16.83 -0.70 -7.37
C PRO A 18 15.80 0.45 -7.23
N GLU A 19 15.75 1.09 -6.06
CA GLU A 19 14.99 2.32 -5.86
C GLU A 19 15.59 3.43 -6.73
N LYS A 20 14.78 3.95 -7.66
CA LYS A 20 15.19 5.01 -8.56
C LYS A 20 15.05 6.34 -7.84
N TYR A 21 16.11 6.75 -7.15
CA TYR A 21 16.16 8.10 -6.57
C TYR A 21 16.41 9.17 -7.64
N PRO A 22 15.91 10.40 -7.44
CA PRO A 22 16.34 11.56 -8.20
C PRO A 22 17.87 11.73 -8.15
N ASP A 23 18.47 12.29 -9.21
CA ASP A 23 19.94 12.46 -9.32
C ASP A 23 20.55 13.15 -8.09
N ARG A 24 19.86 14.15 -7.54
CA ARG A 24 20.30 14.91 -6.37
C ARG A 24 20.46 14.08 -5.09
N CYS A 25 19.88 12.88 -5.03
CA CYS A 25 19.94 12.00 -3.86
C CYS A 25 20.97 10.88 -4.02
N LYS A 26 21.53 10.65 -5.21
CA LYS A 26 22.25 9.41 -5.55
C LYS A 26 23.49 9.14 -4.72
N ASP A 27 24.23 10.19 -4.34
CA ASP A 27 25.50 10.03 -3.61
C ASP A 27 25.30 9.55 -2.17
N ASN A 28 24.22 10.00 -1.52
CA ASN A 28 23.87 9.59 -0.15
C ASN A 28 22.35 9.73 0.09
N PRO A 29 21.53 8.80 -0.43
CA PRO A 29 20.07 8.92 -0.37
C PRO A 29 19.52 8.86 1.06
N CYS A 30 20.29 8.28 1.99
CA CYS A 30 19.91 8.09 3.39
C CYS A 30 20.48 9.16 4.34
N ALA A 31 21.02 10.26 3.81
CA ALA A 31 21.57 11.35 4.61
C ALA A 31 20.52 11.87 5.62
N GLY A 32 20.89 11.90 6.90
CA GLY A 32 20.03 12.41 7.97
C GLY A 32 18.95 11.43 8.47
N ILE A 33 19.00 10.16 8.07
CA ILE A 33 18.09 9.11 8.56
C ILE A 33 18.86 8.13 9.44
N PRO A 34 18.51 7.99 10.73
CA PRO A 34 19.08 6.95 11.58
C PRO A 34 18.65 5.56 11.10
N SER A 35 19.58 4.77 10.58
CA SER A 35 19.31 3.40 10.13
C SER A 35 19.07 2.46 11.30
N GLN A 36 17.99 1.68 11.27
CA GLN A 36 17.60 0.77 12.37
C GLN A 36 17.50 -0.69 11.92
N ASN A 37 16.93 -0.96 10.74
CA ASN A 37 16.67 -2.31 10.25
C ASN A 37 16.84 -2.41 8.73
N THR A 38 17.81 -3.21 8.29
CA THR A 38 18.21 -3.36 6.88
C THR A 38 17.14 -3.95 5.96
N SER A 39 16.02 -4.43 6.51
CA SER A 39 14.86 -4.88 5.72
C SER A 39 14.12 -3.72 5.07
N TYR A 40 14.32 -2.49 5.56
CA TYR A 40 13.64 -1.29 5.10
C TYR A 40 14.59 -0.32 4.40
N VAL A 41 14.04 0.49 3.49
CA VAL A 41 14.80 1.55 2.81
C VAL A 41 15.41 2.50 3.84
N CYS A 42 16.71 2.77 3.71
CA CYS A 42 17.50 3.56 4.66
C CYS A 42 17.45 3.08 6.12
N GLY A 43 17.00 1.84 6.35
CA GLY A 43 16.87 1.29 7.69
C GLY A 43 15.63 1.73 8.46
N ASP A 44 14.68 2.44 7.84
CA ASP A 44 13.51 3.03 8.51
C ASP A 44 12.20 2.42 8.00
N PRO A 45 11.38 1.77 8.85
CA PRO A 45 10.14 1.10 8.42
C PRO A 45 9.11 2.05 7.79
N ARG A 46 9.15 3.35 8.10
CA ARG A 46 8.24 4.33 7.47
C ARG A 46 8.51 4.49 5.97
N LEU A 47 9.70 4.11 5.53
CA LEU A 47 10.13 4.11 4.14
C LEU A 47 9.86 2.77 3.43
N GLY A 48 9.24 1.80 4.11
CA GLY A 48 8.81 0.52 3.55
C GLY A 48 9.96 -0.45 3.24
N PRO A 49 9.66 -1.63 2.68
CA PRO A 49 10.65 -2.69 2.48
C PRO A 49 11.62 -2.34 1.36
N VAL A 50 12.87 -2.82 1.45
CA VAL A 50 13.88 -2.66 0.38
C VAL A 50 13.44 -3.33 -0.91
N ASN A 51 12.84 -4.51 -0.81
CA ASN A 51 12.38 -5.28 -1.96
C ASN A 51 10.90 -5.01 -2.20
N LEU A 52 10.54 -4.76 -3.46
CA LEU A 52 9.16 -4.70 -3.92
C LEU A 52 8.75 -6.06 -4.53
N PRO A 53 7.44 -6.33 -4.68
CA PRO A 53 6.97 -7.53 -5.36
C PRO A 53 7.53 -7.64 -6.79
N SER A 54 7.95 -8.84 -7.17
CA SER A 54 8.56 -9.11 -8.50
C SER A 54 7.79 -10.11 -9.34
N LYS A 55 6.66 -10.63 -8.83
CA LYS A 55 5.79 -11.59 -9.50
C LYS A 55 4.39 -11.03 -9.68
N PHE A 56 3.71 -11.49 -10.73
CA PHE A 56 2.29 -11.27 -10.91
C PHE A 56 1.51 -11.86 -9.70
N PRO A 57 0.44 -11.20 -9.25
CA PRO A 57 -0.08 -9.92 -9.76
C PRO A 57 0.60 -8.68 -9.19
N LEU A 58 1.21 -8.76 -8.01
CA LEU A 58 1.66 -7.59 -7.27
C LEU A 58 2.74 -6.77 -7.98
N SER A 59 3.58 -7.40 -8.81
CA SER A 59 4.55 -6.67 -9.62
C SER A 59 3.87 -5.69 -10.59
N THR A 60 2.64 -5.99 -11.05
CA THR A 60 1.88 -5.11 -11.93
C THR A 60 1.30 -3.91 -11.16
N GLU A 61 0.81 -4.12 -9.94
CA GLU A 61 0.28 -3.04 -9.10
C GLU A 61 1.36 -2.06 -8.65
N THR A 62 2.62 -2.52 -8.60
CA THR A 62 3.77 -1.71 -8.15
C THR A 62 4.67 -1.25 -9.29
N ASP A 63 4.37 -1.57 -10.54
CA ASP A 63 5.22 -1.27 -11.71
C ASP A 63 5.43 0.24 -11.90
N THR A 64 4.39 1.03 -11.64
CA THR A 64 4.42 2.49 -11.77
C THR A 64 4.79 3.21 -10.46
N TYR A 65 5.11 2.48 -9.40
CA TYR A 65 5.32 3.06 -8.08
C TYR A 65 6.71 3.67 -7.92
N ALA A 66 6.80 5.00 -8.10
CA ALA A 66 7.93 5.79 -7.63
C ALA A 66 7.73 6.15 -6.17
N ARG A 67 8.27 5.35 -5.25
CA ARG A 67 8.01 5.40 -3.80
C ARG A 67 8.00 6.79 -3.17
N PHE A 68 8.98 7.61 -3.53
CA PHE A 68 9.14 8.96 -2.97
C PHE A 68 8.78 10.06 -3.98
N GLY A 69 8.14 9.70 -5.10
CA GLY A 69 7.93 10.58 -6.23
C GLY A 69 9.26 11.19 -6.71
N SER A 70 9.38 12.51 -6.59
CA SER A 70 10.59 13.24 -6.93
C SER A 70 11.44 13.66 -5.73
N LEU A 71 11.16 13.14 -4.53
CA LEU A 71 11.83 13.47 -3.27
C LEU A 71 12.96 12.49 -2.91
N CYS A 72 13.94 12.96 -2.14
CA CYS A 72 14.85 12.08 -1.40
C CYS A 72 14.12 11.50 -0.17
N PRO A 73 14.54 10.34 0.36
CA PRO A 73 13.93 9.71 1.55
C PRO A 73 13.72 10.65 2.75
N LYS A 74 14.71 11.47 3.09
CA LYS A 74 14.61 12.41 4.22
C LYS A 74 13.58 13.52 3.96
N GLU A 75 13.53 14.04 2.74
CA GLU A 75 12.55 15.05 2.33
C GLU A 75 11.12 14.48 2.39
N TRP A 76 10.94 13.22 1.99
CA TRP A 76 9.66 12.54 2.09
C TRP A 76 9.20 12.40 3.55
N LEU A 77 10.09 11.98 4.46
CA LEU A 77 9.79 11.92 5.90
C LEU A 77 9.42 13.29 6.47
N ASP A 78 10.19 14.32 6.12
CA ASP A 78 9.96 15.68 6.61
C ASP A 78 8.60 16.25 6.15
N LYS A 79 8.13 15.83 4.96
CA LYS A 79 6.84 16.26 4.42
C LYS A 79 5.66 15.49 5.02
N TRP A 80 5.81 14.18 5.21
CA TRP A 80 4.68 13.28 5.48
C TRP A 80 4.62 12.72 6.90
N THR A 81 5.55 13.13 7.77
CA THR A 81 5.53 12.73 9.18
C THR A 81 5.50 13.94 10.11
N THR A 82 4.93 13.75 11.31
CA THR A 82 5.03 14.71 12.40
C THR A 82 6.42 14.70 13.02
N SER A 83 6.72 15.66 13.90
CA SER A 83 7.98 15.70 14.67
C SER A 83 8.24 14.41 15.46
N ASP A 84 7.18 13.75 15.90
CA ASP A 84 7.25 12.49 16.67
C ASP A 84 7.33 11.26 15.77
N GLY A 85 7.38 11.46 14.45
CA GLY A 85 7.58 10.43 13.44
C GLY A 85 6.31 9.73 12.96
N ASN A 86 5.13 10.17 13.38
CA ASN A 86 3.85 9.61 12.96
C ASN A 86 3.47 10.11 11.55
N LEU A 87 2.92 9.23 10.71
CA LEU A 87 2.43 9.62 9.39
C LEU A 87 1.25 10.61 9.50
N ILE A 88 1.28 11.62 8.64
CA ILE A 88 0.18 12.59 8.49
C ILE A 88 -0.74 12.06 7.39
N TYR A 89 -1.92 11.61 7.76
CA TYR A 89 -2.94 11.10 6.82
C TYR A 89 -3.82 12.24 6.26
N PRO A 90 -4.43 12.05 5.08
CA PRO A 90 -5.33 13.05 4.50
C PRO A 90 -6.57 13.27 5.38
N PRO A 91 -7.19 14.46 5.33
CA PRO A 91 -8.46 14.71 5.99
C PRO A 91 -9.60 13.92 5.31
N GLN A 92 -10.78 13.89 5.95
CA GLN A 92 -12.01 13.29 5.42
C GLN A 92 -11.82 11.88 4.86
N ASP A 93 -11.15 11.03 5.64
CA ASP A 93 -11.02 9.60 5.34
C ASP A 93 -10.30 9.33 3.99
N GLY A 94 -9.51 10.29 3.51
CA GLY A 94 -8.76 10.15 2.27
C GLY A 94 -9.58 10.23 0.99
N PHE A 95 -10.87 10.59 1.06
CA PHE A 95 -11.65 10.86 -0.14
C PHE A 95 -11.18 12.17 -0.81
N ALA A 96 -11.15 12.19 -2.14
CA ALA A 96 -10.92 13.42 -2.89
C ALA A 96 -12.05 14.42 -2.57
N LEU A 97 -11.69 15.71 -2.57
CA LEU A 97 -12.61 16.78 -2.20
C LEU A 97 -13.10 17.52 -3.44
N ASP A 98 -14.36 17.95 -3.41
CA ASP A 98 -14.91 18.87 -4.40
C ASP A 98 -14.39 20.31 -4.20
N ASN A 99 -14.90 21.24 -5.02
CA ASN A 99 -14.51 22.65 -4.95
C ASN A 99 -14.90 23.32 -3.62
N ASP A 100 -15.94 22.82 -2.96
CA ASP A 100 -16.47 23.30 -1.68
C ASP A 100 -15.83 22.60 -0.47
N LYS A 101 -14.80 21.77 -0.72
CA LYS A 101 -14.06 20.99 0.29
C LYS A 101 -14.89 19.91 0.97
N ASN A 102 -15.95 19.42 0.34
CA ASN A 102 -16.65 18.22 0.80
C ASN A 102 -16.03 16.99 0.17
N ARG A 103 -15.95 15.87 0.91
CA ARG A 103 -15.55 14.59 0.33
C ARG A 103 -16.51 14.15 -0.77
N ILE A 104 -15.96 13.63 -1.85
CA ILE A 104 -16.70 13.00 -2.95
C ILE A 104 -16.85 11.53 -2.60
N TRP A 105 -18.08 11.08 -2.36
CA TRP A 105 -18.41 9.69 -2.03
C TRP A 105 -19.86 9.38 -2.40
N GLY A 106 -20.18 8.09 -2.45
CA GLY A 106 -21.54 7.58 -2.61
C GLY A 106 -21.73 6.24 -1.91
N ASN A 107 -22.99 5.86 -1.69
CA ASN A 107 -23.32 4.49 -1.25
C ASN A 107 -23.17 3.54 -2.42
N TYR A 108 -22.66 2.35 -2.16
CA TYR A 108 -22.53 1.26 -3.11
C TYR A 108 -22.77 -0.06 -2.39
N SER A 109 -23.18 -1.10 -3.11
CA SER A 109 -23.31 -2.44 -2.57
C SER A 109 -22.31 -3.35 -3.30
N LEU A 110 -21.32 -3.87 -2.58
CA LEU A 110 -20.50 -4.96 -3.10
C LEU A 110 -21.39 -6.18 -3.18
N THR A 111 -21.58 -6.71 -4.38
CA THR A 111 -22.44 -7.87 -4.63
C THR A 111 -21.62 -9.16 -4.60
N VAL A 112 -22.30 -10.28 -4.37
CA VAL A 112 -21.69 -11.62 -4.42
C VAL A 112 -20.84 -11.80 -5.69
N GLY A 113 -19.61 -12.30 -5.51
CA GLY A 113 -18.63 -12.52 -6.58
C GLY A 113 -17.70 -11.33 -6.85
N ASN A 114 -17.97 -10.13 -6.33
CA ASN A 114 -17.00 -9.04 -6.42
C ASN A 114 -15.70 -9.43 -5.69
N LYS A 115 -14.56 -9.11 -6.31
CA LYS A 115 -13.24 -9.31 -5.72
C LYS A 115 -12.63 -7.97 -5.30
N VAL A 116 -12.12 -7.94 -4.07
CA VAL A 116 -11.54 -6.76 -3.45
C VAL A 116 -10.22 -7.13 -2.80
N ASP A 117 -9.31 -6.18 -2.71
CA ASP A 117 -7.98 -6.38 -2.14
C ASP A 117 -7.60 -5.29 -1.12
N ARG A 118 -6.51 -5.52 -0.40
CA ARG A 118 -5.98 -4.57 0.60
C ARG A 118 -4.49 -4.79 0.87
N PHE A 119 -3.74 -3.70 0.95
CA PHE A 119 -2.43 -3.63 1.63
C PHE A 119 -2.62 -3.15 3.07
N GLY A 120 -2.63 -4.07 4.04
CA GLY A 120 -2.86 -3.73 5.44
C GLY A 120 -3.50 -4.85 6.25
N SER A 121 -3.43 -4.70 7.58
CA SER A 121 -4.10 -5.61 8.50
C SER A 121 -5.63 -5.65 8.29
N GLU A 122 -6.22 -6.80 8.57
CA GLU A 122 -7.67 -7.06 8.55
C GLU A 122 -8.45 -6.30 9.63
N TYR A 123 -7.78 -5.65 10.59
CA TYR A 123 -8.42 -4.71 11.51
C TYR A 123 -8.77 -3.36 10.85
N GLY A 124 -8.38 -3.15 9.59
CA GLY A 124 -8.75 -1.98 8.79
C GLY A 124 -10.15 -2.08 8.18
N GLN A 125 -10.60 -0.96 7.59
CA GLN A 125 -11.94 -0.80 7.00
C GLN A 125 -11.93 -0.38 5.53
N TYR A 126 -10.75 -0.18 4.95
CA TYR A 126 -10.60 0.28 3.57
C TYR A 126 -10.17 -0.89 2.67
N LEU A 127 -10.85 -1.05 1.55
CA LEU A 127 -10.50 -2.00 0.51
C LEU A 127 -10.42 -1.26 -0.83
N THR A 128 -9.93 -1.94 -1.86
CA THR A 128 -9.98 -1.49 -3.25
C THR A 128 -10.53 -2.63 -4.10
N MET A 129 -11.05 -2.33 -5.30
CA MET A 129 -11.31 -3.38 -6.28
C MET A 129 -9.98 -4.08 -6.64
N LEU A 130 -10.03 -5.39 -6.83
CA LEU A 130 -8.86 -6.21 -7.11
C LEU A 130 -8.02 -5.65 -8.28
N GLY A 131 -6.73 -5.48 -8.07
CA GLY A 131 -5.76 -5.13 -9.13
C GLY A 131 -5.51 -3.63 -9.32
N ALA A 132 -6.07 -2.77 -8.47
CA ALA A 132 -5.79 -1.34 -8.55
C ALA A 132 -4.29 -1.04 -8.32
N PRO A 133 -3.64 -0.23 -9.17
CA PRO A 133 -2.26 0.18 -8.95
C PRO A 133 -2.02 0.79 -7.58
N TYR A 134 -0.87 0.53 -6.97
CA TYR A 134 -0.52 1.05 -5.65
C TYR A 134 -0.55 2.59 -5.59
N ILE A 135 -0.16 3.24 -6.69
CA ILE A 135 -0.17 4.71 -6.84
C ILE A 135 -1.59 5.31 -6.79
N GLU A 136 -2.60 4.51 -7.13
CA GLU A 136 -4.01 4.94 -7.11
C GLU A 136 -4.61 4.90 -5.69
N ARG A 137 -3.95 4.17 -4.78
CA ARG A 137 -4.38 3.97 -3.39
C ARG A 137 -3.84 5.03 -2.43
N ALA A 138 -2.87 5.83 -2.87
CA ALA A 138 -2.19 6.86 -2.09
C ALA A 138 -1.77 6.36 -0.68
N LEU A 139 -1.21 5.16 -0.61
CA LEU A 139 -0.74 4.53 0.62
C LEU A 139 0.74 4.89 0.91
N PRO A 140 1.14 4.96 2.18
CA PRO A 140 2.54 5.19 2.55
C PRO A 140 3.35 3.90 2.36
N PRO A 141 4.68 4.00 2.14
CA PRO A 141 5.52 2.84 1.84
C PRO A 141 5.45 1.69 2.85
N GLY A 142 5.26 1.99 4.14
CA GLY A 142 5.15 1.00 5.21
C GLY A 142 3.94 0.06 5.08
N ASN A 143 2.92 0.39 4.26
CA ASN A 143 1.83 -0.54 3.99
C ASN A 143 2.28 -1.79 3.20
N LEU A 144 3.46 -1.75 2.57
CA LEU A 144 4.10 -2.90 1.91
C LEU A 144 4.98 -3.73 2.86
N ASP A 145 5.09 -3.37 4.14
CA ASP A 145 5.87 -4.13 5.10
C ASP A 145 5.23 -5.50 5.36
N THR A 146 6.03 -6.56 5.39
CA THR A 146 5.52 -7.90 5.70
C THR A 146 5.52 -8.15 7.20
N TYR A 147 4.34 -8.36 7.79
CA TYR A 147 4.17 -8.69 9.22
C TYR A 147 3.87 -10.16 9.47
N ASP A 148 3.16 -10.82 8.53
CA ASP A 148 2.90 -12.25 8.52
C ASP A 148 3.44 -12.81 7.20
N GLY A 149 4.32 -13.82 7.29
CA GLY A 149 4.91 -14.45 6.11
C GLY A 149 3.89 -15.15 5.20
N LYS A 150 2.67 -15.42 5.69
CA LYS A 150 1.56 -15.92 4.86
C LYS A 150 0.98 -14.88 3.92
N TYR A 151 1.14 -13.60 4.26
CA TYR A 151 0.62 -12.46 3.51
C TYR A 151 1.78 -11.52 3.18
N PRO A 152 2.67 -11.91 2.25
CA PRO A 152 3.79 -11.06 1.85
C PRO A 152 3.29 -9.69 1.39
N TYR A 153 4.04 -8.66 1.74
CA TYR A 153 3.69 -7.25 1.50
C TYR A 153 2.40 -6.79 2.17
N ASN A 154 1.92 -7.54 3.16
CA ASN A 154 0.64 -7.31 3.83
C ASN A 154 -0.53 -7.24 2.84
N TYR A 155 -0.43 -7.97 1.74
CA TYR A 155 -1.43 -7.99 0.69
C TYR A 155 -2.42 -9.12 0.93
N HIS A 156 -3.71 -8.78 0.86
CA HIS A 156 -4.82 -9.70 1.05
C HIS A 156 -5.83 -9.51 -0.07
N VAL A 157 -6.42 -10.62 -0.52
CA VAL A 157 -7.47 -10.64 -1.53
C VAL A 157 -8.69 -11.37 -0.97
N TYR A 158 -9.87 -10.84 -1.28
CA TYR A 158 -11.15 -11.34 -0.80
C TYR A 158 -12.17 -11.43 -1.92
N GLU A 159 -13.09 -12.37 -1.79
CA GLU A 159 -14.33 -12.44 -2.58
C GLU A 159 -15.53 -12.21 -1.69
N VAL A 160 -16.48 -11.43 -2.19
CA VAL A 160 -17.77 -11.16 -1.54
C VAL A 160 -18.70 -12.36 -1.67
N LEU A 161 -19.18 -12.87 -0.53
CA LEU A 161 -20.10 -14.00 -0.44
C LEU A 161 -21.54 -13.59 -0.08
N LYS A 162 -21.72 -12.37 0.42
CA LYS A 162 -23.02 -11.74 0.72
C LYS A 162 -22.89 -10.25 0.47
N ASP A 163 -23.97 -9.64 0.01
CA ASP A 163 -23.95 -8.21 -0.30
C ASP A 163 -23.51 -7.37 0.91
N VAL A 164 -22.62 -6.39 0.67
CA VAL A 164 -22.08 -5.49 1.68
C VAL A 164 -22.31 -4.05 1.26
N ASP A 165 -23.10 -3.32 2.05
CA ASP A 165 -23.25 -1.88 1.89
C ASP A 165 -21.98 -1.16 2.34
N VAL A 166 -21.43 -0.35 1.43
CA VAL A 166 -20.16 0.36 1.59
C VAL A 166 -20.29 1.80 1.12
N LEU A 167 -19.32 2.62 1.51
CA LEU A 167 -19.10 3.92 0.89
C LEU A 167 -17.99 3.77 -0.14
N VAL A 168 -18.16 4.36 -1.32
CA VAL A 168 -17.12 4.40 -2.36
C VAL A 168 -16.86 5.81 -2.81
N GLY A 169 -15.64 6.07 -3.28
CA GLY A 169 -15.28 7.37 -3.82
C GLY A 169 -13.82 7.44 -4.21
N PRO A 170 -13.45 8.49 -4.96
CA PRO A 170 -12.07 8.71 -5.41
C PRO A 170 -11.13 8.93 -4.23
N VAL A 171 -9.93 8.36 -4.30
CA VAL A 171 -8.84 8.54 -3.32
C VAL A 171 -8.14 9.87 -3.59
N ALA A 172 -7.96 10.70 -2.57
CA ALA A 172 -7.19 11.93 -2.66
C ALA A 172 -5.70 11.66 -2.94
N ALA A 173 -5.06 12.52 -3.72
CA ALA A 173 -3.60 12.49 -3.89
C ALA A 173 -2.90 12.70 -2.54
N TRP A 174 -2.00 11.80 -2.16
CA TRP A 174 -1.28 11.85 -0.89
C TRP A 174 0.03 11.05 -0.96
N PHE A 175 0.95 11.23 -0.02
CA PHE A 175 2.21 10.47 0.08
C PHE A 175 3.09 10.46 -1.20
N GLU A 176 3.08 11.55 -1.96
CA GLU A 176 3.71 11.69 -3.30
C GLU A 176 3.09 10.82 -4.41
N GLN A 177 1.89 10.30 -4.20
CA GLN A 177 1.16 9.53 -5.19
C GLN A 177 -0.10 10.28 -5.67
N PRO A 178 -0.50 10.10 -6.94
CA PRO A 178 -1.65 10.80 -7.52
C PRO A 178 -2.99 10.41 -6.90
N GLY A 179 -3.11 9.21 -6.30
CA GLY A 179 -4.42 8.69 -5.89
C GLY A 179 -5.33 8.51 -7.10
N MET A 180 -6.57 8.98 -7.00
CA MET A 180 -7.62 8.90 -8.03
C MET A 180 -8.16 7.50 -8.34
N GLY A 181 -7.66 6.45 -7.67
CA GLY A 181 -8.35 5.18 -7.61
C GLY A 181 -9.67 5.30 -6.86
N THR A 182 -10.43 4.22 -6.80
CA THR A 182 -11.65 4.15 -5.97
C THR A 182 -11.33 3.43 -4.68
N GLN A 183 -11.50 4.08 -3.53
CA GLN A 183 -11.50 3.38 -2.25
C GLN A 183 -12.90 2.92 -1.88
N ILE A 184 -12.95 1.77 -1.22
CA ILE A 184 -14.16 1.19 -0.62
C ILE A 184 -13.99 1.28 0.89
N PHE A 185 -14.90 1.98 1.55
CA PHE A 185 -14.96 2.09 3.01
C PHE A 185 -16.15 1.27 3.55
N SER A 186 -15.84 0.30 4.39
CA SER A 186 -16.82 -0.52 5.08
C SER A 186 -17.08 -0.02 6.51
N SER A 187 -18.34 -0.05 6.94
CA SER A 187 -18.71 0.24 8.34
C SER A 187 -18.16 -0.80 9.33
N LYS A 188 -17.81 -1.98 8.86
CA LYS A 188 -17.18 -3.08 9.62
C LYS A 188 -15.73 -3.28 9.19
N ARG A 189 -14.89 -3.74 10.12
CA ARG A 189 -13.52 -4.17 9.81
C ARG A 189 -13.54 -5.41 8.91
N VAL A 190 -12.47 -5.62 8.17
CA VAL A 190 -12.33 -6.78 7.28
C VAL A 190 -12.44 -8.10 8.07
N ASN A 191 -11.83 -8.19 9.26
CA ASN A 191 -11.94 -9.37 10.10
C ASN A 191 -13.40 -9.66 10.53
N GLU A 192 -14.19 -8.62 10.83
CA GLU A 192 -15.61 -8.76 11.18
C GLU A 192 -16.46 -9.21 9.97
N LEU A 193 -16.13 -8.74 8.75
CA LEU A 193 -16.77 -9.20 7.52
C LEU A 193 -16.46 -10.67 7.23
N LEU A 194 -15.23 -11.11 7.48
CA LEU A 194 -14.81 -12.50 7.35
C LEU A 194 -15.53 -13.40 8.37
N GLU A 195 -15.54 -13.01 9.65
CA GLU A 195 -16.24 -13.73 10.71
C GLU A 195 -17.76 -13.83 10.47
N GLY A 196 -18.37 -12.79 9.88
CA GLY A 196 -19.77 -12.78 9.49
C GLY A 196 -20.09 -13.55 8.19
N GLY A 197 -19.08 -14.07 7.51
CA GLY A 197 -19.22 -14.77 6.23
C GLY A 197 -19.72 -13.88 5.09
N PHE A 198 -19.42 -12.57 5.14
CA PHE A 198 -19.62 -11.64 4.03
C PHE A 198 -18.47 -11.70 3.03
N LEU A 199 -17.26 -11.96 3.53
CA LEU A 199 -16.06 -12.15 2.72
C LEU A 199 -15.49 -13.55 2.94
N ARG A 200 -14.77 -14.07 1.95
CA ARG A 200 -13.76 -15.12 2.13
C ARG A 200 -12.41 -14.63 1.63
N ARG A 201 -11.32 -15.18 2.18
CA ARG A 201 -9.97 -14.98 1.64
C ARG A 201 -9.80 -15.81 0.38
N LEU A 202 -9.06 -15.27 -0.59
CA LEU A 202 -8.61 -16.00 -1.77
C LEU A 202 -7.17 -16.46 -1.59
N SER A 203 -6.84 -17.64 -2.10
CA SER A 203 -5.45 -18.06 -2.31
C SER A 203 -4.91 -17.51 -3.64
N GLU A 204 -3.58 -17.48 -3.81
CA GLU A 204 -2.90 -16.88 -4.97
C GLU A 204 -3.37 -17.47 -6.31
N ASP A 205 -3.69 -18.76 -6.34
CA ASP A 205 -4.23 -19.48 -7.50
C ASP A 205 -5.68 -19.11 -7.88
N GLU A 206 -6.31 -18.18 -7.16
CA GLU A 206 -7.64 -17.65 -7.46
C GLU A 206 -7.60 -16.18 -7.94
N TYR A 207 -6.39 -15.63 -8.11
CA TYR A 207 -6.11 -14.31 -8.66
C TYR A 207 -4.76 -14.23 -9.40
N ASP A 208 -4.24 -15.34 -9.93
CA ASP A 208 -2.99 -15.38 -10.70
C ASP A 208 -3.20 -15.43 -12.23
N GLU A 209 -4.45 -15.48 -12.69
CA GLU A 209 -4.80 -15.50 -14.11
C GLU A 209 -5.68 -14.31 -14.53
N ARG A 210 -5.54 -13.88 -15.80
CA ARG A 210 -6.23 -12.67 -16.31
C ARG A 210 -7.75 -12.73 -16.17
N ASN A 211 -8.35 -13.88 -16.43
CA ASN A 211 -9.81 -14.06 -16.38
C ASN A 211 -10.38 -13.87 -14.98
N GLU A 212 -9.55 -13.97 -13.95
CA GLU A 212 -9.97 -13.85 -12.54
C GLU A 212 -10.12 -12.40 -12.07
N TYR A 213 -9.62 -11.46 -12.88
CA TYR A 213 -9.80 -10.01 -12.74
C TYR A 213 -11.01 -9.48 -13.53
N ALA A 214 -11.65 -10.33 -14.35
CA ALA A 214 -12.86 -9.94 -15.03
C ALA A 214 -14.01 -9.83 -14.03
N GLU A 215 -14.90 -8.86 -14.25
CA GLU A 215 -16.16 -8.81 -13.51
C GLU A 215 -16.92 -10.13 -13.69
N PRO A 216 -17.50 -10.69 -12.62
CA PRO A 216 -18.35 -11.86 -12.75
C PRO A 216 -19.48 -11.56 -13.74
N ALA A 217 -19.84 -12.55 -14.55
CA ALA A 217 -20.97 -12.42 -15.46
C ALA A 217 -22.18 -11.97 -14.63
N ARG A 218 -22.86 -10.90 -15.07
CA ARG A 218 -24.13 -10.49 -14.47
C ARG A 218 -25.02 -11.73 -14.47
N GLN A 219 -25.43 -12.19 -13.29
CA GLN A 219 -26.60 -13.04 -13.21
C GLN A 219 -27.73 -12.15 -13.66
N ASP A 220 -28.06 -12.21 -14.95
CA ASP A 220 -29.25 -11.57 -15.46
C ASP A 220 -30.39 -12.03 -14.54
N GLN A 221 -31.07 -11.04 -13.96
CA GLN A 221 -32.31 -11.29 -13.25
C GLN A 221 -33.25 -11.88 -14.30
N GLU A 222 -33.35 -13.22 -14.32
CA GLU A 222 -34.45 -13.92 -14.97
C GLU A 222 -35.72 -13.45 -14.22
N GLU A 223 -36.32 -12.36 -14.71
CA GLU A 223 -37.71 -11.96 -14.44
C GLU A 223 -38.70 -12.98 -15.02
#